data_AF-A0A0H3BYR2-F1
#
_entry.id   AF-A0A0H3BYR2-F1
#
_cell.length_a   1.000
_cell.length_b   1.000
_cell.length_c   1.000
_cell.angle_alpha   90.00
_cell.angle_beta   90.00
_cell.angle_gamma   90.00
#
_symmetry.space_group_name_H-M   'P 1'
#
loop_
_entity.id
_entity.type
_entity.pdbx_description
1 polymer ?
#
loop_
_entity_poly.entity_id
_entity_poly.type
_entity_poly.pdbx_seq_one_letter_code
_entity_poly.pdbx_strand_id
1 'polypeptide(L)'
;MRETFPQKIVVEATLEVLDSLIDDGLIIAKRYPTADGTLYQIKRLSTAGYSYLLLLQKTATSEKVKDFLKSEGFPLTPKSVSKAIANLIW
;
A
#
# COMPACT_ATOMS: atom_id res chain seq x y z
N MET A 1 30.49 13.01 -16.33
CA MET A 1 29.69 11.83 -15.96
C MET A 1 29.13 12.08 -14.57
N ARG A 2 27.88 12.57 -14.45
CA ARG A 2 27.21 12.74 -13.16
C ARG A 2 26.41 11.46 -12.94
N GLU A 3 26.65 10.76 -11.85
CA GLU A 3 25.82 9.61 -11.48
C GLU A 3 24.39 10.11 -11.27
N THR A 4 23.51 9.82 -12.22
CA THR A 4 22.08 10.06 -12.14
C THR A 4 21.53 9.14 -11.04
N PHE A 5 21.30 9.70 -9.85
CA PHE A 5 20.77 8.99 -8.69
C PHE A 5 19.44 8.28 -9.04
N PRO A 6 19.39 6.94 -9.13
CA PRO A 6 18.13 6.20 -9.16
C PRO A 6 17.32 6.35 -7.84
N GLN A 7 17.90 7.00 -6.83
CA GLN A 7 17.32 7.17 -5.49
C GLN A 7 16.08 8.08 -5.44
N LYS A 8 15.99 9.16 -6.23
CA LYS A 8 14.87 10.12 -6.09
C LYS A 8 13.52 9.48 -6.45
N ILE A 9 13.49 8.73 -7.54
CA ILE A 9 12.30 8.01 -8.02
C ILE A 9 11.88 6.95 -7.00
N VAL A 10 12.84 6.20 -6.46
CA VAL A 10 12.55 5.16 -5.45
C VAL A 10 12.00 5.79 -4.16
N VAL A 11 12.54 6.92 -3.72
CA VAL A 11 12.05 7.65 -2.55
C VAL A 11 10.63 8.16 -2.79
N GLU A 12 10.37 8.83 -3.91
CA GLU A 12 9.04 9.35 -4.26
C GLU A 12 8.00 8.23 -4.35
N ALA A 13 8.31 7.14 -5.07
CA ALA A 13 7.43 5.98 -5.17
C ALA A 13 7.17 5.32 -3.80
N THR A 14 8.20 5.24 -2.94
CA THR A 14 8.04 4.68 -1.59
C THR A 14 7.10 5.54 -0.74
N LEU A 15 7.24 6.86 -0.83
CA LEU A 15 6.38 7.80 -0.10
C LEU A 15 4.93 7.77 -0.62
N GLU A 16 4.73 7.67 -1.94
CA GLU A 16 3.41 7.52 -2.55
C GLU A 16 2.69 6.24 -2.09
N VAL A 17 3.43 5.12 -2.03
CA VAL A 17 2.90 3.86 -1.50
C VAL A 17 2.58 4.00 -0.01
N LEU A 18 3.46 4.61 0.78
CA LEU A 18 3.21 4.87 2.20
C LEU A 18 1.95 5.71 2.39
N ASP A 19 1.77 6.74 1.57
CA ASP A 19 0.58 7.59 1.62
C ASP A 19 -0.69 6.80 1.32
N SER A 20 -0.66 5.97 0.28
CA SER A 20 -1.77 5.09 -0.06
C SER A 20 -2.12 4.13 1.09
N LEU A 21 -1.11 3.55 1.74
CA LEU A 21 -1.31 2.63 2.88
C LEU A 21 -1.90 3.32 4.12
N ILE A 22 -1.56 4.59 4.34
CA ILE A 22 -2.13 5.41 5.41
C ILE A 22 -3.58 5.80 5.08
N ASP A 23 -3.84 6.24 3.85
CA ASP A 23 -5.18 6.67 3.41
C ASP A 23 -6.16 5.50 3.33
N ASP A 24 -5.66 4.31 2.99
CA ASP A 24 -6.42 3.05 3.04
C ASP A 24 -6.63 2.52 4.47
N GLY A 25 -6.06 3.18 5.49
CA GLY A 25 -6.20 2.81 6.90
C GLY A 25 -5.47 1.54 7.29
N LEU A 26 -4.56 1.05 6.46
CA LEU A 26 -3.73 -0.14 6.76
C LEU A 26 -2.61 0.21 7.75
N ILE A 27 -2.09 1.44 7.66
CA ILE A 27 -1.09 1.99 8.58
C ILE A 27 -1.68 3.17 9.35
N ILE A 28 -1.56 3.15 10.67
CA ILE A 28 -1.92 4.29 11.50
C ILE A 28 -0.68 5.16 11.66
N ALA A 29 -0.66 6.30 10.97
CA ALA A 29 0.42 7.28 11.02
C ALA A 29 -0.10 8.71 11.13
N LYS A 30 0.80 9.65 11.45
CA LYS A 30 0.57 11.09 11.31
C LYS A 30 1.53 11.67 10.29
N ARG A 31 1.04 12.61 9.48
CA ARG A 31 1.83 13.40 8.54
C ARG A 31 2.06 14.79 9.11
N TYR A 32 3.30 15.24 9.10
CA TYR A 32 3.68 16.59 9.50
C TYR A 32 4.36 17.28 8.32
N PRO A 33 3.66 18.17 7.60
CA PRO A 33 4.29 18.93 6.53
C PRO A 33 5.31 19.89 7.12
N THR A 34 6.51 19.93 6.53
CA THR A 34 7.61 20.84 6.90
C THR A 34 8.13 21.54 5.65
N ALA A 35 9.01 22.54 5.82
CA ALA A 35 9.61 23.27 4.71
C ALA A 35 10.42 22.36 3.75
N ASP A 36 11.01 21.28 4.28
CA ASP A 36 11.88 20.36 3.53
C ASP A 36 11.16 19.07 3.09
N GLY A 37 9.85 18.98 3.32
CA GLY A 37 9.02 17.82 2.96
C GLY A 37 8.14 17.33 4.11
N THR A 38 7.48 16.20 3.90
CA THR A 38 6.57 15.62 4.91
C THR A 38 7.31 14.65 5.82
N LEU A 39 7.22 14.88 7.13
CA LEU A 39 7.65 13.90 8.13
C LEU A 39 6.51 12.94 8.45
N TYR A 40 6.83 11.64 8.46
CA TYR A 40 5.89 10.57 8.74
C TYR A 40 6.16 9.97 10.12
N GLN A 41 5.17 10.03 11.00
CA GLN A 41 5.22 9.34 12.29
C GLN A 41 4.31 8.11 12.24
N ILE A 42 4.91 6.97 11.91
CA ILE A 42 4.23 5.66 11.90
C ILE A 42 4.02 5.21 13.35
N LYS A 43 2.77 4.99 13.75
CA LYS A 43 2.43 4.59 15.12
C LYS A 43 2.29 3.09 15.26
N ARG A 44 1.51 2.47 14.39
CA ARG A 44 1.23 1.03 14.40
C ARG A 44 0.59 0.57 13.09
N LEU A 45 0.64 -0.73 12.86
CA LEU A 45 -0.19 -1.41 11.88
C LEU A 45 -1.63 -1.48 12.40
N SER A 46 -2.62 -1.26 11.53
CA SER A 46 -4.03 -1.48 11.89
C SER A 46 -4.37 -2.98 11.86
N THR A 47 -5.51 -3.35 12.44
CA THR A 47 -6.04 -4.73 12.30
C THR A 47 -6.29 -5.07 10.84
N ALA A 48 -6.81 -4.13 10.04
CA ALA A 48 -6.97 -4.29 8.60
C ALA A 48 -5.63 -4.48 7.88
N GLY A 49 -4.60 -3.70 8.25
CA GLY A 49 -3.24 -3.86 7.73
C GLY A 49 -2.63 -5.22 8.08
N TYR A 50 -2.87 -5.72 9.29
CA TYR A 50 -2.43 -7.06 9.69
C TYR A 50 -3.11 -8.16 8.87
N SER A 51 -4.44 -8.09 8.72
CA SER A 51 -5.19 -9.02 7.86
C SER A 51 -4.68 -8.96 6.42
N TYR A 52 -4.46 -7.76 5.88
CA TYR A 52 -3.89 -7.58 4.54
C TYR A 52 -2.54 -8.28 4.38
N LEU A 53 -1.61 -8.12 5.33
CA LEU A 53 -0.31 -8.80 5.28
C LEU A 53 -0.43 -10.33 5.39
N LEU A 54 -1.30 -10.83 6.26
CA LEU A 54 -1.57 -12.28 6.38
C LEU A 54 -2.12 -12.86 5.07
N LEU A 55 -2.94 -12.09 4.36
CA LEU A 55 -3.52 -12.51 3.08
C LEU A 55 -2.48 -12.54 1.96
N LEU A 56 -1.55 -11.58 1.94
CA LEU A 56 -0.44 -11.57 0.99
C LEU A 56 0.54 -12.73 1.20
N GLN A 57 0.70 -13.22 2.42
CA GLN A 57 1.56 -14.37 2.72
C GLN A 57 1.01 -15.70 2.17
N LYS A 58 -0.29 -15.78 1.88
CA LYS A 58 -0.91 -16.97 1.27
C LYS A 58 -0.77 -16.89 -0.24
N THR A 59 0.29 -17.51 -0.78
CA THR A 59 0.71 -17.50 -2.19
C THR A 59 -0.42 -17.73 -3.22
N ALA A 60 -1.40 -18.59 -2.92
CA ALA A 60 -2.54 -18.85 -3.82
C ALA A 60 -3.54 -17.68 -3.95
N THR A 61 -3.46 -16.67 -3.08
CA THR A 61 -4.41 -15.55 -3.01
C THR A 61 -3.89 -14.34 -3.79
N SER A 62 -2.58 -14.12 -3.82
CA SER A 62 -1.94 -12.99 -4.52
C SER A 62 -2.25 -12.94 -6.01
N GLU A 63 -2.15 -14.08 -6.70
CA GLU A 63 -2.45 -14.18 -8.14
C GLU A 63 -3.95 -14.03 -8.42
N LYS A 64 -4.81 -14.75 -7.68
CA LYS A 64 -6.27 -14.66 -7.81
C LYS A 64 -6.81 -13.26 -7.55
N VAL A 65 -6.20 -12.52 -6.63
CA VAL A 65 -6.62 -11.16 -6.28
C VAL A 65 -6.15 -10.16 -7.33
N LYS A 66 -4.93 -10.31 -7.86
CA LYS A 66 -4.48 -9.51 -8.99
C LYS A 66 -5.36 -9.74 -10.22
N ASP A 67 -5.75 -10.97 -10.48
CA ASP A 67 -6.61 -11.33 -11.60
C ASP A 67 -8.04 -10.82 -11.39
N PHE A 68 -8.59 -10.94 -10.17
CA PHE A 68 -9.90 -10.39 -9.82
C PHE A 68 -9.95 -8.86 -9.98
N LEU A 69 -8.95 -8.15 -9.45
CA LEU A 69 -8.87 -6.69 -9.56
C LEU A 69 -8.73 -6.20 -10.99
N LYS A 70 -7.96 -6.92 -11.82
CA LYS A 70 -7.87 -6.66 -13.26
C LYS A 70 -9.20 -6.92 -13.97
N SER A 71 -9.92 -7.98 -13.59
CA SER A 71 -11.19 -8.36 -14.23
C SER A 71 -12.34 -7.41 -13.90
N GLU A 72 -12.36 -6.84 -12.69
CA GLU A 72 -13.41 -5.92 -12.25
C GLU A 72 -13.09 -4.43 -12.52
N GLY A 73 -11.94 -4.14 -13.16
CA GLY A 73 -11.51 -2.78 -13.48
C GLY A 73 -11.17 -1.93 -12.25
N PHE A 74 -11.00 -2.55 -11.08
CA PHE A 74 -10.64 -1.83 -9.86
C PHE A 74 -9.16 -1.45 -9.87
N PRO A 75 -8.81 -0.22 -9.46
CA PRO A 75 -7.41 0.17 -9.34
C PRO A 75 -6.72 -0.74 -8.31
N LEU A 76 -5.46 -1.11 -8.57
CA LEU A 76 -4.62 -1.95 -7.71
C LEU A 76 -4.18 -1.19 -6.44
N THR A 77 -5.12 -0.61 -5.71
CA THR A 77 -4.88 0.03 -4.43
C THR A 77 -5.04 -0.99 -3.30
N PRO A 78 -4.30 -0.86 -2.19
CA PRO A 78 -4.42 -1.75 -1.04
C PRO A 78 -5.86 -1.92 -0.52
N LYS A 79 -6.70 -0.87 -0.60
CA LYS A 79 -8.13 -0.93 -0.29
C LYS A 79 -8.94 -1.74 -1.28
N SER A 80 -8.72 -1.58 -2.59
CA SER A 80 -9.37 -2.41 -3.59
C SER A 80 -8.95 -3.87 -3.44
N VAL A 81 -7.67 -4.12 -3.19
CA VAL A 81 -7.12 -5.46 -2.89
C VAL A 81 -7.80 -6.06 -1.66
N SER A 82 -7.93 -5.29 -0.57
CA SER A 82 -8.63 -5.73 0.64
C SER A 82 -10.11 -6.06 0.38
N LYS A 83 -10.81 -5.25 -0.43
CA LYS A 83 -12.22 -5.45 -0.80
C LYS A 83 -12.42 -6.67 -1.71
N ALA A 84 -11.56 -6.81 -2.72
CA ALA A 84 -11.53 -7.97 -3.61
C ALA A 84 -11.33 -9.27 -2.81
N ILE A 85 -10.40 -9.26 -1.86
CA ILE A 85 -10.15 -10.40 -1.00
C ILE A 85 -11.36 -10.71 -0.12
N ALA A 86 -12.00 -9.70 0.47
CA ALA A 86 -13.20 -9.91 1.27
C ALA A 86 -14.33 -10.59 0.48
N ASN A 87 -14.51 -10.21 -0.80
CA ASN A 87 -15.49 -10.82 -1.70
C ASN A 87 -15.08 -12.21 -2.23
N LEU A 88 -13.80 -12.59 -2.16
CA LEU A 88 -13.31 -13.89 -2.65
C LEU A 88 -13.33 -14.98 -1.56
N ILE A 89 -13.37 -14.57 -0.29
CA ILE A 89 -13.32 -15.46 0.89
C ILE A 89 -14.73 -15.73 1.45
N TRP A 90 -15.73 -14.92 1.09
CA TRP A 90 -17.14 -15.09 1.44
C TRP A 90 -17.95 -15.53 0.22
#